data_AF-A0A6V2S337-F1
#
_entry.id   AF-A0A6V2S337-F1
#
_cell.length_a   1.000
_cell.length_b   1.000
_cell.length_c   1.000
_cell.angle_alpha   90.00
_cell.angle_beta   90.00
_cell.angle_gamma   90.00
#
_symmetry.space_group_name_H-M   'P 1'
#
loop_
_entity.id
_entity.type
_entity.pdbx_description
1 polymer ?
#
loop_
_entity_poly.entity_id
_entity_poly.type
_entity_poly.pdbx_seq_one_letter_code
_entity_poly.pdbx_strand_id
1 'polypeptide(L)'
;MAARDTAALARLCGDGVAQQLLGASGTPAAAQAPHAGGAGTAAASTGHAAGGGGADGGGGEDEDDRLQVTGHQLSTRWREMPPPQAQPVVGFYGHARGAHRSFSNFFEHAEVSCELPRCCGRAELQASGRSATLTATFGEKLIMLCKAAAMRDYASFDAIARARTPAEAKRLGRGVSPWDERLWTRVVCTVAHAIVLAKARGVPHFRAALLQTGRALIAEATSNDRHWGIGLDEGHASVQTPALWRGSNILGWALMEAREVIAGEAEAAARGGGGGEDGAGGGAGRGGVAAGQVRPAAAAGERSERRKRRAGKLQGGLWE
;
A
#
# COMPACT_ATOMS: atom_id res chain seq x y z
N MET A 1 4.68 28.48 22.07
CA MET A 1 3.78 27.30 22.16
C MET A 1 2.93 27.22 20.91
N ALA A 2 3.47 26.71 19.79
CA ALA A 2 2.67 26.35 18.64
C ALA A 2 2.18 24.92 18.86
N ALA A 3 0.89 24.76 19.12
CA ALA A 3 0.22 23.47 18.99
C ALA A 3 0.46 23.00 17.55
N ARG A 4 1.41 22.08 17.40
CA ARG A 4 1.70 21.42 16.12
C ARG A 4 0.42 20.75 15.70
N ASP A 5 -0.04 21.01 14.47
CA ASP A 5 -1.33 20.57 13.94
C ASP A 5 -1.36 19.03 13.75
N THR A 6 -1.53 18.34 14.88
CA THR A 6 -1.64 16.89 15.04
C THR A 6 -2.77 16.31 14.21
N ALA A 7 -3.81 17.12 13.96
CA ALA A 7 -4.97 16.72 13.19
C ALA A 7 -4.65 16.66 11.68
N ALA A 8 -3.73 17.49 11.16
CA ALA A 8 -3.35 17.44 9.74
C ALA A 8 -2.56 16.18 9.37
N LEU A 9 -1.71 15.68 10.27
CA LEU A 9 -0.96 14.42 10.08
C LEU A 9 -1.82 13.18 10.26
N ALA A 10 -2.76 13.17 11.20
CA ALA A 10 -3.76 12.10 11.33
C ALA A 10 -4.68 12.01 10.10
N ARG A 11 -4.94 13.15 9.43
CA ARG A 11 -5.69 13.21 8.16
C ARG A 11 -4.90 12.69 6.94
N LEU A 12 -3.57 12.53 7.04
CA LEU A 12 -2.71 12.19 5.89
C LEU A 12 -2.53 10.69 5.63
N CYS A 13 -2.50 9.83 6.65
CA CYS A 13 -1.99 8.44 6.52
C CYS A 13 -2.74 7.36 7.33
N GLY A 14 -3.95 7.64 7.83
CA GLY A 14 -4.67 6.72 8.72
C GLY A 14 -4.05 6.64 10.14
N ASP A 15 -4.84 6.13 11.10
CA ASP A 15 -4.58 6.29 12.54
C ASP A 15 -3.27 5.63 13.06
N GLY A 16 -2.71 4.67 12.34
CA GLY A 16 -1.49 3.94 12.75
C GLY A 16 -0.23 4.80 12.83
N VAL A 17 -0.06 5.75 11.90
CA VAL A 17 1.14 6.62 11.82
C VAL A 17 1.06 7.79 12.80
N ALA A 18 -0.16 8.18 13.18
CA ALA A 18 -0.41 9.33 14.05
C ALA A 18 0.00 9.04 15.51
N GLN A 19 -0.16 7.80 16.00
CA GLN A 19 0.08 7.45 17.40
C GLN A 19 1.57 7.32 17.78
N GLN A 20 2.43 6.83 16.89
CA GLN A 20 3.87 6.64 17.18
C GLN A 20 4.71 7.93 17.17
N LEU A 21 4.17 9.05 16.66
CA LEU A 21 4.89 10.34 16.60
C LEU A 21 4.70 11.23 17.84
N LEU A 22 3.86 10.81 18.79
CA LEU A 22 3.60 11.56 20.01
C LEU A 22 4.50 11.17 21.19
N GLY A 23 5.35 10.16 21.04
CA GLY A 23 6.25 9.71 22.10
C GLY A 23 5.51 8.97 23.23
N ALA A 24 6.05 7.84 23.64
CA ALA A 24 5.64 7.20 24.87
C ALA A 24 5.96 8.14 26.04
N SER A 25 4.93 8.70 26.66
CA SER A 25 5.03 9.23 28.01
C SER A 25 3.81 8.77 28.78
N GLY A 26 4.02 7.67 29.51
CA GLY A 26 3.59 7.49 30.89
C GLY A 26 2.10 7.54 31.17
N THR A 27 1.56 6.40 31.59
CA THR A 27 0.43 6.36 32.51
C THR A 27 0.68 7.32 33.67
N PRO A 28 -0.34 8.08 34.12
CA PRO A 28 -0.55 8.18 35.54
C PRO A 28 -1.92 7.63 35.93
N ALA A 29 -1.84 6.98 37.08
CA ALA A 29 -2.87 6.35 37.89
C ALA A 29 -4.16 7.17 38.08
N ALA A 30 -5.19 6.41 38.45
CA ALA A 30 -6.46 6.87 38.99
C ALA A 30 -6.34 7.96 40.07
N ALA A 31 -7.21 8.96 39.98
CA ALA A 31 -7.65 9.82 41.09
C ALA A 31 -9.08 10.30 40.74
N GLN A 32 -10.10 9.64 41.28
CA GLN A 32 -10.92 10.10 42.42
C GLN A 32 -11.57 11.48 42.20
N ALA A 33 -12.91 11.44 42.13
CA ALA A 33 -13.80 12.60 42.18
C ALA A 33 -13.63 13.40 43.48
N PRO A 34 -14.12 14.65 43.50
CA PRO A 34 -15.13 14.96 44.50
C PRO A 34 -16.35 15.73 43.98
N HIS A 35 -17.44 15.50 44.72
CA HIS A 35 -18.77 16.09 44.65
C HIS A 35 -18.83 17.61 44.88
N ALA A 36 -19.85 18.25 44.28
CA ALA A 36 -20.88 19.15 44.89
C ALA A 36 -21.48 20.02 43.77
N GLY A 37 -22.77 19.92 43.41
CA GLY A 37 -23.92 20.61 44.04
C GLY A 37 -24.30 21.83 43.18
N GLY A 38 -25.55 22.15 42.79
CA GLY A 38 -26.89 21.60 42.97
C GLY A 38 -27.90 22.48 42.18
N ALA A 39 -29.16 22.02 42.13
CA ALA A 39 -30.42 22.73 41.79
C ALA A 39 -30.58 23.40 40.40
N GLY A 40 -31.68 23.25 39.64
CA GLY A 40 -32.95 22.57 39.88
C GLY A 40 -33.94 22.75 38.69
N THR A 41 -34.99 21.92 38.69
CA THR A 41 -36.36 22.09 38.12
C THR A 41 -36.53 22.26 36.58
N ALA A 42 -37.49 21.66 35.86
CA ALA A 42 -38.57 20.71 36.13
C ALA A 42 -39.19 20.20 34.79
N ALA A 43 -39.85 19.03 34.86
CA ALA A 43 -41.01 18.52 34.08
C ALA A 43 -40.84 18.25 32.55
N ALA A 44 -41.39 17.20 31.93
CA ALA A 44 -42.41 16.22 32.29
C ALA A 44 -42.26 14.89 31.50
N SER A 45 -42.87 13.84 32.08
CA SER A 45 -43.08 12.45 31.64
C SER A 45 -43.69 12.28 30.24
N THR A 46 -43.41 11.21 29.49
CA THR A 46 -43.96 9.83 29.59
C THR A 46 -43.04 8.92 28.73
N GLY A 47 -42.71 7.67 29.01
CA GLY A 47 -43.33 6.62 29.82
C GLY A 47 -43.82 5.49 28.91
N HIS A 48 -42.95 4.57 28.46
CA HIS A 48 -43.25 3.14 28.28
C HIS A 48 -41.95 2.33 28.13
N ALA A 49 -41.85 1.27 28.94
CA ALA A 49 -40.72 0.37 29.05
C ALA A 49 -41.03 -0.98 28.39
N ALA A 50 -39.96 -1.64 27.92
CA ALA A 50 -39.54 -2.99 28.32
C ALA A 50 -39.18 -3.91 27.13
N GLY A 51 -37.96 -4.45 27.22
CA GLY A 51 -37.74 -5.87 26.96
C GLY A 51 -36.76 -6.22 25.85
N GLY A 52 -35.69 -6.95 26.22
CA GLY A 52 -35.08 -7.94 25.34
C GLY A 52 -33.60 -7.75 25.08
N GLY A 53 -32.78 -8.53 25.77
CA GLY A 53 -31.33 -8.59 25.58
C GLY A 53 -30.91 -9.14 24.21
N GLY A 54 -29.63 -8.94 23.93
CA GLY A 54 -28.95 -9.46 22.76
C GLY A 54 -27.56 -8.86 22.71
N ALA A 55 -26.65 -9.41 23.51
CA ALA A 55 -25.23 -9.29 23.24
C ALA A 55 -25.00 -9.98 21.90
N ASP A 56 -24.59 -9.25 20.88
CA ASP A 56 -23.93 -9.90 19.75
C ASP A 56 -23.05 -8.94 18.95
N GLY A 57 -21.89 -9.49 18.59
CA GLY A 57 -21.09 -9.06 17.45
C GLY A 57 -20.49 -7.66 17.51
N GLY A 58 -19.29 -7.55 18.10
CA GLY A 58 -18.32 -6.57 17.63
C GLY A 58 -18.03 -6.85 16.15
N GLY A 59 -18.78 -6.19 15.27
CA GLY A 59 -18.49 -6.13 13.85
C GLY A 59 -17.16 -5.43 13.69
N GLY A 60 -16.12 -6.21 13.38
CA GLY A 60 -14.85 -5.64 12.95
C GLY A 60 -15.14 -4.73 11.77
N GLU A 61 -14.88 -3.44 11.93
CA GLU A 61 -14.96 -2.47 10.85
C GLU A 61 -14.13 -3.01 9.68
N ASP A 62 -14.80 -3.31 8.57
CA ASP A 62 -14.20 -3.98 7.42
C ASP A 62 -12.97 -3.19 6.94
N GLU A 63 -11.83 -3.87 6.80
CA GLU A 63 -10.55 -3.29 6.39
C GLU A 63 -10.65 -2.58 5.01
N ASP A 64 -11.58 -3.02 4.15
CA ASP A 64 -11.91 -2.41 2.85
C ASP A 64 -12.64 -1.06 2.99
N ASP A 65 -13.41 -0.86 4.08
CA ASP A 65 -14.16 0.40 4.34
C ASP A 65 -13.28 1.49 4.97
N ARG A 66 -12.16 1.10 5.59
CA ARG A 66 -11.19 2.04 6.18
C ARG A 66 -10.43 2.86 5.14
N LEU A 67 -10.39 2.42 3.88
CA LEU A 67 -9.59 3.03 2.81
C LEU A 67 -10.45 3.72 1.74
N GLN A 68 -11.62 4.26 2.09
CA GLN A 68 -12.44 5.07 1.16
C GLN A 68 -11.79 6.43 0.84
N VAL A 69 -10.63 6.38 0.18
CA VAL A 69 -9.92 7.53 -0.37
C VAL A 69 -9.96 7.48 -1.90
N THR A 70 -10.12 8.63 -2.51
CA THR A 70 -10.13 8.81 -3.97
C THR A 70 -8.91 9.60 -4.41
N GLY A 71 -8.52 9.47 -5.67
CA GLY A 71 -7.44 10.28 -6.25
C GLY A 71 -7.70 11.79 -6.14
N HIS A 72 -8.96 12.24 -6.20
CA HIS A 72 -9.30 13.64 -5.99
C HIS A 72 -9.01 14.09 -4.55
N GLN A 73 -9.42 13.30 -3.55
CA GLN A 73 -9.12 13.60 -2.15
C GLN A 73 -7.61 13.63 -1.90
N LEU A 74 -6.84 12.70 -2.49
CA LEU A 74 -5.37 12.74 -2.41
C LEU A 74 -4.80 14.03 -3.01
N SER A 75 -5.23 14.40 -4.22
CA SER A 75 -4.78 15.64 -4.87
C SER A 75 -5.09 16.90 -4.05
N THR A 76 -6.27 16.96 -3.42
CA THR A 76 -6.62 18.05 -2.50
C THR A 76 -5.72 18.04 -1.27
N ARG A 77 -5.51 16.88 -0.64
CA ARG A 77 -4.62 16.74 0.53
C ARG A 77 -3.18 17.19 0.22
N TRP A 78 -2.62 16.80 -0.93
CA TRP A 78 -1.26 17.21 -1.32
C TRP A 78 -1.14 18.73 -1.47
N ARG A 79 -2.15 19.37 -2.08
CA ARG A 79 -2.20 20.83 -2.26
C ARG A 79 -2.29 21.60 -0.95
N GLU A 80 -2.96 21.03 0.05
CA GLU A 80 -3.15 21.62 1.37
C GLU A 80 -1.94 21.42 2.30
N MET A 81 -0.92 20.64 1.90
CA MET A 81 0.28 20.44 2.72
C MET A 81 1.12 21.73 2.82
N PRO A 82 1.38 22.26 4.03
CA PRO A 82 2.13 23.49 4.20
C PRO A 82 3.62 23.32 3.86
N PRO A 83 4.24 24.24 3.09
CA PRO A 83 5.68 24.31 2.91
C PRO A 83 6.38 25.08 4.07
N PRO A 84 7.66 24.80 4.39
CA PRO A 84 8.49 23.71 3.85
C PRO A 84 8.18 22.38 4.53
N GLN A 85 8.24 21.29 3.76
CA GLN A 85 8.02 19.95 4.28
C GLN A 85 9.22 19.50 5.13
N ALA A 86 8.95 19.03 6.35
CA ALA A 86 9.98 18.49 7.23
C ALA A 86 10.53 17.13 6.76
N GLN A 87 9.78 16.42 5.91
CA GLN A 87 10.13 15.10 5.40
C GLN A 87 10.63 15.21 3.96
N PRO A 88 11.73 14.53 3.59
CA PRO A 88 12.18 14.49 2.20
C PRO A 88 11.19 13.73 1.33
N VAL A 89 11.18 14.03 0.02
CA VAL A 89 10.43 13.27 -0.97
C VAL A 89 11.38 12.32 -1.72
N VAL A 90 11.07 11.03 -1.69
CA VAL A 90 11.63 9.99 -2.56
C VAL A 90 10.83 10.00 -3.86
N GLY A 91 11.37 10.69 -4.87
CA GLY A 91 10.88 10.60 -6.25
C GLY A 91 11.35 9.31 -6.92
N PHE A 92 10.50 8.69 -7.73
CA PHE A 92 10.88 7.58 -8.59
C PHE A 92 10.07 7.59 -9.89
N TYR A 93 10.64 7.09 -10.99
CA TYR A 93 9.88 6.82 -12.21
C TYR A 93 10.41 5.62 -12.98
N GLY A 94 9.47 4.82 -13.47
CA GLY A 94 9.74 3.66 -14.30
C GLY A 94 10.34 2.47 -13.53
N HIS A 95 10.61 1.40 -14.28
CA HIS A 95 11.01 0.09 -13.75
C HIS A 95 12.39 -0.36 -14.23
N ALA A 96 13.00 0.36 -15.18
CA ALA A 96 14.23 -0.07 -15.84
C ALA A 96 15.51 0.35 -15.10
N ARG A 97 15.49 1.47 -14.37
CA ARG A 97 16.67 2.10 -13.75
C ARG A 97 16.28 2.80 -12.46
N GLY A 98 17.27 3.12 -11.64
CA GLY A 98 17.09 3.82 -10.36
C GLY A 98 17.00 2.88 -9.15
N ALA A 99 17.29 3.43 -7.98
CA ALA A 99 17.27 2.70 -6.71
C ALA A 99 15.86 2.19 -6.35
N HIS A 100 14.83 2.97 -6.71
CA HIS A 100 13.43 2.70 -6.39
C HIS A 100 12.64 2.13 -7.57
N ARG A 101 13.31 1.57 -8.58
CA ARG A 101 12.64 0.97 -9.76
C ARG A 101 11.62 -0.10 -9.39
N SER A 102 11.83 -0.76 -8.25
CA SER A 102 10.93 -1.79 -7.72
C SER A 102 9.58 -1.23 -7.27
N PHE A 103 9.43 0.09 -7.12
CA PHE A 103 8.17 0.74 -6.76
C PHE A 103 7.18 0.80 -7.92
N SER A 104 7.64 0.73 -9.17
CA SER A 104 6.77 0.72 -10.34
C SER A 104 5.90 -0.54 -10.42
N ASN A 105 4.65 -0.37 -10.87
CA ASN A 105 3.74 -1.46 -11.20
C ASN A 105 4.24 -2.34 -12.36
N PHE A 106 5.15 -1.83 -13.18
CA PHE A 106 5.77 -2.53 -14.30
C PHE A 106 7.01 -3.33 -13.91
N PHE A 107 7.49 -3.19 -12.66
CA PHE A 107 8.66 -3.92 -12.20
C PHE A 107 8.33 -5.40 -12.03
N GLU A 108 9.11 -6.25 -12.71
CA GLU A 108 9.00 -7.71 -12.59
C GLU A 108 9.65 -8.21 -11.30
N HIS A 109 8.95 -9.11 -10.61
CA HIS A 109 9.36 -9.72 -9.36
C HIS A 109 8.92 -11.19 -9.29
N ALA A 110 9.32 -11.89 -8.22
CA ALA A 110 8.81 -13.24 -7.93
C ALA A 110 7.27 -13.23 -7.88
N GLU A 111 6.64 -14.36 -8.21
CA GLU A 111 5.18 -14.43 -8.23
C GLU A 111 4.61 -14.11 -6.84
N VAL A 112 3.63 -13.22 -6.81
CA VAL A 112 2.89 -12.86 -5.60
C VAL A 112 1.43 -13.22 -5.76
N SER A 113 0.80 -13.62 -4.66
CA SER A 113 -0.65 -13.84 -4.58
C SER A 113 -1.31 -12.65 -3.90
N CYS A 114 -2.45 -12.21 -4.42
CA CYS A 114 -3.27 -11.15 -3.86
C CYS A 114 -4.74 -11.59 -3.94
N GLU A 115 -5.48 -11.49 -2.83
CA GLU A 115 -6.93 -11.63 -2.88
C GLU A 115 -7.52 -10.39 -3.59
N LEU A 116 -8.42 -10.61 -4.54
CA LEU A 116 -9.17 -9.54 -5.21
C LEU A 116 -9.91 -8.71 -4.14
N PRO A 117 -9.76 -7.39 -4.01
CA PRO A 117 -10.51 -6.60 -3.02
C PRO A 117 -12.03 -6.80 -3.12
N ARG A 118 -12.77 -6.78 -2.00
CA ARG A 118 -14.22 -7.07 -2.02
C ARG A 118 -14.96 -6.03 -2.86
N CYS A 119 -14.51 -4.77 -2.78
CA CYS A 119 -15.03 -3.66 -3.57
C CYS A 119 -14.88 -3.85 -5.09
N CYS A 120 -14.11 -4.83 -5.56
CA CYS A 120 -13.97 -5.19 -6.98
C CYS A 120 -14.90 -6.34 -7.42
N GLY A 121 -15.95 -6.65 -6.65
CA GLY A 121 -16.92 -7.69 -7.00
C GLY A 121 -16.40 -9.10 -6.76
N ARG A 122 -15.70 -9.33 -5.64
CA ARG A 122 -15.09 -10.62 -5.30
C ARG A 122 -16.10 -11.77 -5.32
N ALA A 123 -17.25 -11.57 -4.70
CA ALA A 123 -18.29 -12.58 -4.61
C ALA A 123 -18.86 -12.92 -6.00
N GLU A 124 -19.06 -11.92 -6.84
CA GLU A 124 -19.55 -12.08 -8.21
C GLU A 124 -18.53 -12.77 -9.12
N LEU A 125 -17.24 -12.46 -8.95
CA LEU A 125 -16.18 -13.17 -9.66
C LEU A 125 -16.18 -14.65 -9.29
N GLN A 126 -16.29 -14.98 -8.01
CA GLN A 126 -16.36 -16.36 -7.52
C GLN A 126 -17.61 -17.08 -8.03
N ALA A 127 -18.77 -16.41 -8.00
CA ALA A 127 -20.02 -16.95 -8.54
C ALA A 127 -19.94 -17.22 -10.05
N SER A 128 -19.06 -16.53 -10.77
CA SER A 128 -18.77 -16.78 -12.19
C SER A 128 -17.87 -17.99 -12.45
N GLY A 129 -17.40 -18.69 -11.40
CA GLY A 129 -16.51 -19.84 -11.48
C GLY A 129 -15.02 -19.49 -11.55
N ARG A 130 -14.64 -18.25 -11.24
CA ARG A 130 -13.24 -17.77 -11.29
C ARG A 130 -12.64 -17.66 -9.89
N SER A 131 -11.33 -17.85 -9.79
CA SER A 131 -10.58 -17.64 -8.54
C SER A 131 -10.56 -16.17 -8.16
N ALA A 132 -10.82 -15.87 -6.88
CA ALA A 132 -10.57 -14.55 -6.29
C ALA A 132 -9.10 -14.33 -5.90
N THR A 133 -8.33 -15.41 -5.74
CA THR A 133 -6.88 -15.34 -5.55
C THR A 133 -6.23 -15.06 -6.89
N LEU A 134 -5.64 -13.87 -7.02
CA LEU A 134 -4.94 -13.41 -8.21
C LEU A 134 -3.44 -13.65 -8.03
N THR A 135 -2.75 -14.08 -9.09
CA THR A 135 -1.28 -14.20 -9.08
C THR A 135 -0.65 -13.45 -10.25
N ALA A 136 0.52 -12.83 -9.98
CA ALA A 136 1.30 -12.17 -11.01
C ALA A 136 2.77 -12.00 -10.61
N THR A 137 3.61 -11.81 -11.61
CA THR A 137 5.03 -11.41 -11.46
C THR A 137 5.24 -9.90 -11.64
N PHE A 138 4.17 -9.11 -11.77
CA PHE A 138 4.21 -7.65 -11.85
C PHE A 138 2.84 -7.05 -11.45
N GLY A 139 2.86 -5.87 -10.82
CA GLY A 139 1.66 -5.24 -10.25
C GLY A 139 0.61 -4.85 -11.29
N GLU A 140 1.02 -4.40 -12.48
CA GLU A 140 0.11 -3.94 -13.54
C GLU A 140 -0.95 -4.99 -13.90
N LYS A 141 -0.59 -6.28 -13.93
CA LYS A 141 -1.54 -7.36 -14.20
C LYS A 141 -2.61 -7.46 -13.12
N LEU A 142 -2.22 -7.39 -11.85
CA LEU A 142 -3.16 -7.43 -10.73
C LEU A 142 -4.12 -6.24 -10.79
N ILE A 143 -3.62 -5.03 -11.10
CA ILE A 143 -4.47 -3.83 -11.23
C ILE A 143 -5.50 -4.03 -12.35
N MET A 144 -5.06 -4.54 -13.50
CA MET A 144 -5.97 -4.75 -14.65
C MET A 144 -6.96 -5.89 -14.40
N LEU A 145 -6.59 -6.94 -13.65
CA LEU A 145 -7.53 -7.98 -13.21
C LEU A 145 -8.59 -7.41 -12.25
N CYS A 146 -8.19 -6.61 -11.27
CA CYS A 146 -9.12 -5.92 -10.38
C CYS A 146 -10.07 -4.99 -11.15
N LYS A 147 -9.54 -4.25 -12.13
CA LYS A 147 -10.35 -3.39 -13.01
C LYS A 147 -11.38 -4.19 -13.80
N ALA A 148 -10.98 -5.29 -14.44
CA ALA A 148 -11.90 -6.14 -15.21
C ALA A 148 -12.98 -6.79 -14.32
N ALA A 149 -12.59 -7.27 -13.12
CA ALA A 149 -13.52 -7.83 -12.15
C ALA A 149 -14.54 -6.78 -11.66
N ALA A 150 -14.09 -5.57 -11.33
CA ALA A 150 -14.96 -4.48 -10.89
C ALA A 150 -16.02 -4.15 -11.96
N MET A 151 -15.64 -4.15 -13.23
CA MET A 151 -16.57 -3.91 -14.35
C MET A 151 -17.39 -5.14 -14.76
N ARG A 152 -17.20 -6.28 -14.08
CA ARG A 152 -17.78 -7.59 -14.43
C ARG A 152 -17.49 -8.02 -15.88
N ASP A 153 -16.39 -7.51 -16.45
CA ASP A 153 -15.91 -7.88 -17.78
C ASP A 153 -14.99 -9.10 -17.65
N TYR A 154 -15.62 -10.26 -17.50
CA TYR A 154 -14.89 -11.50 -17.27
C TYR A 154 -14.17 -12.03 -18.50
N ALA A 155 -14.56 -11.61 -19.71
CA ALA A 155 -13.83 -11.93 -20.92
C ALA A 155 -12.46 -11.22 -20.94
N SER A 156 -12.43 -9.92 -20.61
CA SER A 156 -11.19 -9.19 -20.43
C SER A 156 -10.38 -9.72 -19.24
N PHE A 157 -11.03 -10.06 -18.13
CA PHE A 157 -10.37 -10.68 -16.98
C PHE A 157 -9.57 -11.92 -17.39
N ASP A 158 -10.20 -12.85 -18.12
CA ASP A 158 -9.55 -14.08 -18.58
C ASP A 158 -8.40 -13.81 -19.56
N ALA A 159 -8.55 -12.80 -20.43
CA ALA A 159 -7.49 -12.38 -21.34
C ALA A 159 -6.29 -11.79 -20.59
N ILE A 160 -6.55 -10.92 -19.61
CA ILE A 160 -5.52 -10.30 -18.77
C ILE A 160 -4.81 -11.36 -17.93
N ALA A 161 -5.55 -12.35 -17.41
CA ALA A 161 -4.97 -13.47 -16.65
C ALA A 161 -3.93 -14.26 -17.46
N ARG A 162 -4.07 -14.31 -18.80
CA ARG A 162 -3.11 -14.94 -19.71
C ARG A 162 -1.96 -14.02 -20.15
N ALA A 163 -2.04 -12.72 -19.87
CA ALA A 163 -1.00 -11.77 -20.25
C ALA A 163 0.34 -12.09 -19.57
N ARG A 164 1.42 -11.96 -20.33
CA ARG A 164 2.79 -12.32 -19.91
C ARG A 164 3.69 -11.12 -19.68
N THR A 165 3.27 -9.92 -20.11
CA THR A 165 4.06 -8.70 -19.97
C THR A 165 3.21 -7.56 -19.40
N PRO A 166 3.80 -6.59 -18.68
CA PRO A 166 3.10 -5.40 -18.20
C PRO A 166 2.41 -4.63 -19.32
N ALA A 167 3.08 -4.48 -20.47
CA ALA A 167 2.54 -3.76 -21.62
C ALA A 167 1.31 -4.46 -22.22
N GLU A 168 1.32 -5.79 -22.30
CA GLU A 168 0.17 -6.57 -22.76
C GLU A 168 -1.01 -6.48 -21.78
N ALA A 169 -0.76 -6.65 -20.48
CA ALA A 169 -1.79 -6.53 -19.45
C ALA A 169 -2.44 -5.14 -19.48
N LYS A 170 -1.64 -4.07 -19.53
CA LYS A 170 -2.13 -2.69 -19.64
C LYS A 170 -2.93 -2.47 -20.92
N ARG A 171 -2.49 -3.02 -22.06
CA ARG A 171 -3.22 -2.92 -23.33
C ARG A 171 -4.59 -3.59 -23.25
N LEU A 172 -4.67 -4.80 -22.69
CA LEU A 172 -5.93 -5.51 -22.50
C LEU A 172 -6.83 -4.78 -21.50
N GLY A 173 -6.28 -4.28 -20.39
CA GLY A 173 -7.02 -3.54 -19.39
C GLY A 173 -7.57 -2.19 -19.88
N ARG A 174 -6.97 -1.56 -20.89
CA ARG A 174 -7.58 -0.41 -21.59
C ARG A 174 -8.85 -0.77 -22.38
N GLY A 175 -9.01 -2.05 -22.73
CA GLY A 175 -10.18 -2.55 -23.47
C GLY A 175 -11.33 -3.05 -22.59
N VAL A 176 -11.22 -2.95 -21.27
CA VAL A 176 -12.28 -3.39 -20.34
C VAL A 176 -13.58 -2.61 -20.59
N SER A 177 -14.69 -3.33 -20.76
CA SER A 177 -16.00 -2.77 -21.08
C SER A 177 -17.14 -3.62 -20.48
N PRO A 178 -18.22 -3.02 -19.94
CA PRO A 178 -18.50 -1.58 -19.90
C PRO A 178 -17.57 -0.81 -18.94
N TRP A 179 -17.30 0.46 -19.25
CA TRP A 179 -16.51 1.34 -18.39
C TRP A 179 -17.41 2.13 -17.43
N ASP A 180 -17.15 2.01 -16.13
CA ASP A 180 -17.75 2.85 -15.09
C ASP A 180 -16.66 3.64 -14.34
N GLU A 181 -16.49 4.90 -14.73
CA GLU A 181 -15.53 5.84 -14.12
C GLU A 181 -15.81 6.05 -12.63
N ARG A 182 -17.09 6.09 -12.24
CA ARG A 182 -17.48 6.36 -10.85
C ARG A 182 -17.13 5.19 -9.96
N LEU A 183 -17.37 3.97 -10.45
CA LEU A 183 -16.95 2.75 -9.79
C LEU A 183 -15.43 2.71 -9.68
N TRP A 184 -14.70 2.94 -10.78
CA TRP A 184 -13.24 2.89 -10.76
C TRP A 184 -12.63 3.93 -9.80
N THR A 185 -13.12 5.17 -9.84
CA THR A 185 -12.69 6.25 -8.94
C THR A 185 -12.83 5.86 -7.47
N ARG A 186 -13.86 5.09 -7.12
CA ARG A 186 -14.12 4.63 -5.74
C ARG A 186 -13.15 3.54 -5.30
N VAL A 187 -12.77 2.63 -6.19
CA VAL A 187 -12.04 1.40 -5.82
C VAL A 187 -10.54 1.45 -6.10
N VAL A 188 -10.08 2.35 -6.97
CA VAL A 188 -8.69 2.35 -7.48
C VAL A 188 -7.63 2.49 -6.38
N CYS A 189 -7.90 3.28 -5.33
CA CYS A 189 -6.96 3.44 -4.23
C CYS A 189 -6.88 2.15 -3.39
N THR A 190 -8.01 1.52 -3.06
CA THR A 190 -8.05 0.21 -2.39
C THR A 190 -7.29 -0.84 -3.19
N VAL A 191 -7.49 -0.88 -4.52
CA VAL A 191 -6.75 -1.76 -5.44
C VAL A 191 -5.25 -1.49 -5.38
N ALA A 192 -4.82 -0.24 -5.46
CA ALA A 192 -3.42 0.15 -5.40
C ALA A 192 -2.77 -0.30 -4.09
N HIS A 193 -3.41 -0.01 -2.96
CA HIS A 193 -2.91 -0.39 -1.64
C HIS A 193 -2.80 -1.91 -1.49
N ALA A 194 -3.87 -2.66 -1.82
CA ALA A 194 -3.88 -4.12 -1.70
C ALA A 194 -2.74 -4.78 -2.51
N ILE A 195 -2.50 -4.32 -3.73
CA ILE A 195 -1.46 -4.86 -4.62
C ILE A 195 -0.06 -4.52 -4.10
N VAL A 196 0.15 -3.28 -3.68
CA VAL A 196 1.44 -2.85 -3.12
C VAL A 196 1.74 -3.60 -1.83
N LEU A 197 0.75 -3.79 -0.96
CA LEU A 197 0.88 -4.56 0.26
C LEU A 197 1.18 -6.04 -0.01
N ALA A 198 0.46 -6.67 -0.93
CA ALA A 198 0.74 -8.05 -1.36
C ALA A 198 2.18 -8.20 -1.89
N LYS A 199 2.64 -7.22 -2.69
CA LYS A 199 4.02 -7.17 -3.17
C LYS A 199 5.01 -6.98 -2.03
N ALA A 200 4.72 -6.13 -1.05
CA ALA A 200 5.57 -5.91 0.12
C ALA A 200 5.71 -7.17 0.99
N ARG A 201 4.63 -7.93 1.14
CA ARG A 201 4.65 -9.21 1.87
C ARG A 201 5.39 -10.30 1.10
N GLY A 202 5.18 -10.39 -0.21
CA GLY A 202 5.71 -11.49 -1.05
C GLY A 202 7.13 -11.28 -1.59
N VAL A 203 7.64 -10.04 -1.63
CA VAL A 203 8.90 -9.70 -2.31
C VAL A 203 9.91 -9.07 -1.35
N PRO A 204 10.84 -9.85 -0.77
CA PRO A 204 11.73 -9.37 0.31
C PRO A 204 12.57 -8.13 -0.04
N HIS A 205 13.11 -8.06 -1.26
CA HIS A 205 13.93 -6.91 -1.67
C HIS A 205 13.09 -5.63 -1.85
N PHE A 206 11.84 -5.76 -2.31
CA PHE A 206 10.91 -4.64 -2.41
C PHE A 206 10.47 -4.19 -1.03
N ARG A 207 10.17 -5.13 -0.13
CA ARG A 207 9.90 -4.86 1.30
C ARG A 207 11.02 -4.05 1.94
N ALA A 208 12.26 -4.50 1.78
CA ALA A 208 13.43 -3.81 2.33
C ALA A 208 13.60 -2.41 1.74
N ALA A 209 13.48 -2.26 0.41
CA ALA A 209 13.55 -0.96 -0.24
C ALA A 209 12.43 -0.01 0.24
N LEU A 210 11.22 -0.53 0.47
CA LEU A 210 10.09 0.27 0.96
C LEU A 210 10.33 0.75 2.40
N LEU A 211 10.77 -0.13 3.29
CA LEU A 211 11.10 0.22 4.68
C LEU A 211 12.28 1.19 4.79
N GLN A 212 13.27 1.08 3.89
CA GLN A 212 14.42 2.00 3.84
C GLN A 212 14.03 3.45 3.51
N THR A 213 12.85 3.69 2.93
CA THR A 213 12.35 5.06 2.75
C THR A 213 12.04 5.75 4.08
N GLY A 214 11.97 5.00 5.18
CA GLY A 214 11.72 5.51 6.52
C GLY A 214 10.42 6.31 6.55
N ARG A 215 10.53 7.61 6.86
CA ARG A 215 9.40 8.53 6.94
C ARG A 215 9.30 9.47 5.74
N ALA A 216 10.02 9.20 4.66
CA ALA A 216 9.98 10.03 3.47
C ALA A 216 8.61 9.93 2.78
N LEU A 217 8.18 11.01 2.15
CA LEU A 217 7.08 10.95 1.20
C LEU A 217 7.55 10.23 -0.06
N ILE A 218 6.68 9.43 -0.68
CA ILE A 218 7.02 8.69 -1.90
C ILE A 218 6.19 9.27 -3.06
N ALA A 219 6.84 9.58 -4.18
CA ALA A 219 6.22 10.22 -5.34
C ALA A 219 6.57 9.49 -6.64
N GLU A 220 5.55 9.01 -7.35
CA GLU A 220 5.73 8.56 -8.74
C GLU A 220 5.85 9.80 -9.64
N ALA A 221 7.07 10.13 -10.03
CA ALA A 221 7.46 11.40 -10.62
C ALA A 221 7.52 11.34 -12.15
N THR A 222 6.35 11.45 -12.78
CA THR A 222 6.22 11.65 -14.23
C THR A 222 5.22 12.75 -14.58
N SER A 223 5.53 13.53 -15.61
CA SER A 223 4.61 14.50 -16.21
C SER A 223 3.49 13.87 -17.05
N ASN A 224 3.66 12.60 -17.47
CA ASN A 224 2.73 11.90 -18.37
C ASN A 224 1.52 11.30 -17.66
N ASP A 225 1.56 11.18 -16.33
CA ASP A 225 0.49 10.54 -15.54
C ASP A 225 0.18 11.37 -14.29
N ARG A 226 -1.02 11.94 -14.25
CA ARG A 226 -1.54 12.70 -13.10
C ARG A 226 -2.49 11.88 -12.22
N HIS A 227 -2.87 10.68 -12.65
CA HIS A 227 -3.75 9.82 -11.88
C HIS A 227 -2.93 8.95 -10.92
N TRP A 228 -1.93 8.24 -11.42
CA TRP A 228 -1.04 7.41 -10.60
C TRP A 228 0.12 8.21 -10.00
N GLY A 229 0.63 9.20 -10.74
CA GLY A 229 1.78 10.02 -10.36
C GLY A 229 1.46 11.46 -9.95
N ILE A 230 2.53 12.24 -9.72
CA ILE A 230 2.47 13.64 -9.26
C ILE A 230 2.35 14.67 -10.39
N GLY A 231 2.42 14.25 -11.66
CA GLY A 231 2.34 15.16 -12.81
C GLY A 231 3.58 16.05 -13.00
N LEU A 232 4.73 15.65 -12.49
CA LEU A 232 6.03 16.31 -12.59
C LEU A 232 7.12 15.25 -12.82
N ASP A 233 8.10 15.51 -13.68
CA ASP A 233 9.21 14.57 -13.90
C ASP A 233 10.17 14.52 -12.70
N GLU A 234 10.80 13.37 -12.47
CA GLU A 234 11.69 13.06 -11.32
C GLU A 234 12.76 14.12 -11.02
N GLY A 235 13.29 14.80 -12.04
CA GLY A 235 14.29 15.87 -11.87
C GLY A 235 13.75 17.26 -11.55
N HIS A 236 12.43 17.46 -11.53
CA HIS A 236 11.84 18.78 -11.34
C HIS A 236 11.91 19.21 -9.86
N ALA A 237 12.36 20.44 -9.58
CA ALA A 237 12.56 20.91 -8.20
C ALA A 237 11.29 20.81 -7.33
N SER A 238 10.12 21.09 -7.93
CA SER A 238 8.80 20.97 -7.27
C SER A 238 8.39 19.55 -6.88
N VAL A 239 9.15 18.50 -7.24
CA VAL A 239 8.95 17.14 -6.70
C VAL A 239 9.04 17.17 -5.17
N GLN A 240 9.93 17.98 -4.60
CA GLN A 240 10.10 18.12 -3.16
C GLN A 240 8.99 18.94 -2.48
N THR A 241 7.99 19.42 -3.21
CA THR A 241 6.92 20.28 -2.69
C THR A 241 5.55 19.72 -3.08
N PRO A 242 4.95 18.84 -2.25
CA PRO A 242 3.61 18.28 -2.47
C PRO A 242 2.53 19.29 -2.86
N ALA A 243 2.57 20.50 -2.30
CA ALA A 243 1.63 21.57 -2.65
C ALA A 243 1.66 21.99 -4.14
N LEU A 244 2.78 21.70 -4.82
CA LEU A 244 2.99 21.98 -6.24
C LEU A 244 2.77 20.76 -7.15
N TRP A 245 2.44 19.60 -6.58
CA TRP A 245 2.09 18.42 -7.37
C TRP A 245 0.79 18.66 -8.14
N ARG A 246 0.74 18.13 -9.35
CA ARG A 246 -0.36 18.31 -10.32
C ARG A 246 -1.20 17.05 -10.49
N GLY A 247 -0.87 15.99 -9.75
CA GLY A 247 -1.52 14.69 -9.81
C GLY A 247 -1.90 14.14 -8.45
N SER A 248 -2.61 13.03 -8.46
CA SER A 248 -3.15 12.37 -7.27
C SER A 248 -2.11 11.53 -6.52
N ASN A 249 -1.03 11.10 -7.18
CA ASN A 249 0.02 10.26 -6.59
C ASN A 249 -0.52 9.00 -5.89
N ILE A 250 -1.49 8.31 -6.51
CA ILE A 250 -2.12 7.10 -5.94
C ILE A 250 -1.06 6.03 -5.62
N LEU A 251 -0.07 5.84 -6.51
CA LEU A 251 0.97 4.83 -6.27
C LEU A 251 1.87 5.21 -5.09
N GLY A 252 2.30 6.47 -5.02
CA GLY A 252 3.10 6.97 -3.90
C GLY A 252 2.35 6.85 -2.57
N TRP A 253 1.07 7.20 -2.54
CA TRP A 253 0.20 6.99 -1.39
C TRP A 253 0.11 5.52 -0.98
N ALA A 254 -0.19 4.61 -1.92
CA ALA A 254 -0.30 3.18 -1.65
C ALA A 254 0.99 2.57 -1.09
N LEU A 255 2.16 3.03 -1.58
CA LEU A 255 3.47 2.66 -1.05
C LEU A 255 3.65 3.10 0.40
N MET A 256 3.27 4.33 0.72
CA MET A 256 3.35 4.84 2.10
C MET A 256 2.41 4.07 3.03
N GLU A 257 1.15 3.85 2.66
CA GLU A 257 0.21 3.07 3.51
C GLU A 257 0.72 1.63 3.74
N ALA A 258 1.16 0.95 2.68
CA ALA A 258 1.69 -0.41 2.80
C ALA A 258 2.96 -0.46 3.66
N ARG A 259 3.81 0.58 3.61
CA ARG A 259 5.01 0.67 4.46
C ARG A 259 4.65 0.63 5.94
N GLU A 260 3.63 1.36 6.34
CA GLU A 260 3.21 1.46 7.75
C GLU A 260 2.66 0.13 8.25
N VAL A 261 1.86 -0.57 7.42
CA VAL A 261 1.40 -1.93 7.73
C VAL A 261 2.59 -2.87 7.92
N ILE A 262 3.54 -2.86 6.99
CA ILE A 262 4.71 -3.76 7.01
C ILE A 262 5.66 -3.45 8.17
N ALA A 263 5.81 -2.17 8.53
CA ALA A 263 6.60 -1.75 9.69
C ALA A 263 5.95 -2.25 10.98
N GLY A 264 4.63 -2.10 11.13
CA GLY A 264 3.87 -2.62 12.27
C GLY A 264 3.96 -4.15 12.39
N GLU A 265 3.87 -4.88 11.27
CA GLU A 265 4.08 -6.33 11.24
C GLU A 265 5.50 -6.74 11.71
N ALA A 266 6.52 -5.99 11.29
CA ALA A 266 7.91 -6.23 11.69
C ALA A 266 8.13 -5.99 13.19
N GLU A 267 7.56 -4.91 13.73
CA GLU A 267 7.63 -4.59 15.16
C GLU A 267 6.87 -5.61 16.02
N ALA A 268 5.72 -6.09 15.56
CA ALA A 268 4.95 -7.12 16.25
C ALA A 268 5.72 -8.46 16.28
N ALA A 269 6.34 -8.84 15.16
CA ALA A 269 7.18 -10.03 15.09
C ALA A 269 8.41 -9.94 16.02
N ALA A 270 9.06 -8.77 16.08
CA ALA A 270 10.19 -8.54 16.99
C ALA A 270 9.79 -8.63 18.48
N ARG A 271 8.58 -8.14 18.84
CA ARG A 271 8.04 -8.23 20.21
C ARG A 271 7.61 -9.65 20.58
N GLY A 272 7.06 -10.42 19.64
CA GLY A 272 6.63 -11.81 19.86
C GLY A 272 7.77 -12.83 19.92
N GLY A 273 8.95 -12.51 19.37
CA GLY A 273 10.13 -13.40 19.36
C GLY A 273 11.01 -13.33 20.61
N GLY A 274 10.70 -12.48 21.60
CA GLY A 274 11.53 -12.24 22.79
C GLY A 274 11.14 -13.01 24.06
N GLY A 275 10.14 -13.90 24.02
CA GLY A 275 9.68 -14.66 25.18
C GLY A 275 10.11 -16.13 25.11
N GLY A 276 11.38 -16.42 25.40
CA GLY A 276 11.85 -17.80 25.36
C GLY A 276 13.31 -18.07 25.71
N GLU A 277 13.92 -17.36 26.66
CA GLU A 277 15.16 -17.85 27.30
C GLU A 277 15.18 -17.44 28.78
N ASP A 278 14.59 -18.28 29.63
CA ASP A 278 14.94 -18.42 31.05
C ASP A 278 14.89 -19.92 31.38
N GLY A 279 16.07 -20.56 31.56
CA GLY A 279 16.12 -21.95 32.00
C GLY A 279 17.38 -22.75 31.66
N ALA A 280 18.50 -22.36 32.27
CA ALA A 280 19.65 -23.17 32.74
C ALA A 280 19.90 -24.61 32.22
N GLY A 281 21.16 -24.91 31.90
CA GLY A 281 21.70 -26.27 32.00
C GLY A 281 23.05 -26.46 31.31
N GLY A 282 24.14 -26.44 32.10
CA GLY A 282 25.51 -26.57 31.60
C GLY A 282 25.89 -27.95 31.06
N GLY A 283 27.01 -27.98 30.33
CA GLY A 283 27.62 -29.22 29.85
C GLY A 283 28.86 -28.96 29.00
N ALA A 284 30.02 -28.89 29.64
CA ALA A 284 31.32 -28.88 28.98
C ALA A 284 31.55 -30.19 28.21
N GLY A 285 32.04 -30.11 26.98
CA GLY A 285 32.43 -31.27 26.17
C GLY A 285 33.34 -30.85 25.03
N ARG A 286 34.65 -31.02 25.23
CA ARG A 286 35.69 -30.88 24.20
C ARG A 286 35.59 -32.01 23.18
N GLY A 287 35.81 -31.71 21.90
CA GLY A 287 36.06 -32.71 20.85
C GLY A 287 36.28 -32.02 19.50
N GLY A 288 37.52 -32.04 19.01
CA GLY A 288 37.93 -31.32 17.80
C GLY A 288 37.78 -32.12 16.50
N VAL A 289 38.27 -31.47 15.42
CA VAL A 289 38.52 -31.90 14.02
C VAL A 289 37.28 -32.33 13.20
N ALA A 290 37.08 -31.95 11.94
CA ALA A 290 38.02 -31.74 10.85
C ALA A 290 37.47 -30.78 9.77
N ALA A 291 38.40 -30.16 9.06
CA ALA A 291 38.19 -29.33 7.89
C ALA A 291 37.74 -30.14 6.67
N GLY A 292 36.77 -29.60 5.93
CA GLY A 292 36.36 -30.08 4.60
C GLY A 292 36.30 -28.92 3.62
N GLN A 293 37.39 -28.73 2.86
CA GLN A 293 37.50 -27.77 1.77
C GLN A 293 36.55 -28.18 0.61
N VAL A 294 35.74 -27.23 0.13
CA VAL A 294 35.16 -27.31 -1.21
C VAL A 294 35.67 -26.11 -2.01
N ARG A 295 36.48 -26.40 -3.03
CA ARG A 295 36.94 -25.45 -4.05
C ARG A 295 35.87 -25.25 -5.13
N PRO A 296 35.93 -24.14 -5.88
CA PRO A 296 34.81 -23.63 -6.66
C PRO A 296 34.77 -24.24 -8.08
N ALA A 297 33.57 -24.35 -8.63
CA ALA A 297 33.37 -24.54 -10.07
C ALA A 297 33.12 -23.17 -10.73
N ALA A 298 33.98 -22.84 -11.69
CA ALA A 298 33.96 -21.62 -12.47
C ALA A 298 33.06 -21.74 -13.72
N ALA A 299 32.49 -20.60 -14.09
CA ALA A 299 32.30 -20.06 -15.43
C ALA A 299 31.68 -20.93 -16.56
N ALA A 300 30.45 -20.57 -16.93
CA ALA A 300 29.97 -20.44 -18.30
C ALA A 300 28.72 -19.54 -18.25
N GLY A 301 28.52 -18.50 -19.03
CA GLY A 301 29.20 -17.97 -20.20
C GLY A 301 28.20 -17.01 -20.83
N GLU A 302 28.59 -15.74 -20.91
CA GLU A 302 27.87 -14.66 -21.56
C GLU A 302 27.45 -15.07 -22.98
N ARG A 303 26.14 -15.11 -23.26
CA ARG A 303 25.61 -15.13 -24.64
C ARG A 303 24.10 -14.92 -24.67
N SER A 304 23.64 -13.68 -24.43
CA SER A 304 22.36 -13.22 -25.01
C SER A 304 22.21 -11.70 -24.96
N GLU A 305 23.28 -10.96 -25.24
CA GLU A 305 23.22 -9.50 -25.35
C GLU A 305 23.68 -9.07 -26.75
N ARG A 306 23.00 -9.59 -27.79
CA ARG A 306 23.18 -9.12 -29.18
C ARG A 306 22.09 -9.58 -30.15
N ARG A 307 20.81 -9.46 -29.78
CA ARG A 307 19.67 -9.52 -30.72
C ARG A 307 18.41 -9.07 -29.97
N LYS A 308 18.16 -7.77 -29.81
CA LYS A 308 17.27 -7.00 -30.69
C LYS A 308 17.44 -5.50 -30.40
N ARG A 309 18.56 -4.93 -30.86
CA ARG A 309 18.63 -3.50 -31.21
C ARG A 309 18.30 -3.41 -32.70
N ARG A 310 17.02 -3.15 -33.03
CA ARG A 310 16.49 -2.55 -34.28
C ARG A 310 14.98 -2.79 -34.38
N ALA A 311 14.24 -1.94 -33.68
CA ALA A 311 12.86 -1.51 -33.95
C ALA A 311 12.67 -0.31 -33.00
N GLY A 312 13.16 0.88 -33.28
CA GLY A 312 12.91 1.62 -34.52
C GLY A 312 11.57 2.35 -34.39
N LYS A 313 11.56 3.39 -33.55
CA LYS A 313 10.77 4.63 -33.62
C LYS A 313 9.49 4.56 -34.45
N LEU A 314 8.33 4.81 -33.84
CA LEU A 314 7.26 5.66 -34.39
C LEU A 314 6.25 5.99 -33.27
N GLN A 315 5.95 7.30 -33.15
CA GLN A 315 4.77 7.96 -32.54
C GLN A 315 4.54 7.78 -31.02
N GLY A 316 4.46 8.82 -30.17
CA GLY A 316 4.39 10.26 -30.42
C GLY A 316 2.98 10.71 -30.82
N GLY A 317 2.13 11.06 -29.85
CA GLY A 317 0.96 11.92 -30.06
C GLY A 317 -0.38 11.43 -29.49
N LEU A 318 -0.98 12.32 -28.68
CA LEU A 318 -2.39 12.49 -28.34
C LEU A 318 -3.07 11.60 -27.28
N TRP A 319 -3.08 12.18 -26.07
CA TRP A 319 -4.20 12.36 -25.12
C TRP A 319 -5.60 11.88 -25.57
N GLU A 320 -6.20 10.97 -24.81
CA GLU A 320 -7.38 11.15 -23.94
C GLU A 320 -7.58 9.92 -23.05
#